data_AF-A0A433MJ50-F1
#
_entry.id   AF-A0A433MJ50-F1
#
_cell.length_a   1.000
_cell.length_b   1.000
_cell.length_c   1.000
_cell.angle_alpha   90.00
_cell.angle_beta   90.00
_cell.angle_gamma   90.00
#
_symmetry.space_group_name_H-M   'P 1'
#
loop_
_entity.id
_entity.type
_entity.pdbx_description
1 polymer ?
#
loop_
_entity_poly.entity_id
_entity_poly.type
_entity_poly.pdbx_seq_one_letter_code
_entity_poly.pdbx_strand_id
1 'polypeptide(L)'
;MFDHSANREQLYTIRLDGTSLTIRDLMEVRFTFLRLLEQRIGPSSRLVKCYRAWLNQLESGIDSMSESQIANARLWREAWEHASEIATPLLSQPQTTTFRFELF
;
A
#
# COMPACT_ATOMS: atom_id res chain seq x y z
N MET A 1 5.36 -6.72 28.45
CA MET A 1 5.71 -5.29 28.33
C MET A 1 5.23 -4.86 26.94
N PHE A 2 4.02 -4.31 26.84
CA PHE A 2 3.47 -3.84 25.57
C PHE A 2 4.09 -2.48 25.28
N ASP A 3 5.09 -2.47 24.41
CA ASP A 3 5.74 -1.27 23.91
C ASP A 3 4.68 -0.36 23.26
N HIS A 4 4.25 0.68 23.99
CA HIS A 4 3.34 1.73 23.51
C HIS A 4 4.09 2.77 22.66
N SER A 5 5.05 2.33 21.85
CA SER A 5 5.73 3.16 20.86
C SER A 5 4.93 3.25 19.55
N ALA A 6 3.60 3.28 19.64
CA ALA A 6 2.67 3.36 18.51
C ALA A 6 2.14 4.78 18.27
N ASN A 7 2.92 5.80 18.66
CA ASN A 7 2.74 7.17 18.16
C ASN A 7 3.76 7.45 17.05
N ARG A 8 3.98 6.47 16.15
CA ARG A 8 4.41 6.83 14.80
C ARG A 8 3.21 7.54 14.22
N GLU A 9 3.34 8.84 13.90
CA GLU A 9 2.36 9.54 13.08
C GLU A 9 1.95 8.58 11.96
N GLN A 10 0.72 8.10 12.02
CA GLN A 10 0.24 7.19 11.01
C GLN A 10 0.20 8.05 9.74
N LEU A 11 1.05 7.75 8.75
CA LEU A 11 1.18 8.58 7.54
C LEU A 11 0.24 8.11 6.43
N TYR A 12 -0.29 6.89 6.56
CA TYR A 12 -1.18 6.27 5.59
C TYR A 12 -2.01 5.15 6.20
N THR A 13 -2.98 4.69 5.42
CA THR A 13 -3.75 3.49 5.66
C THR A 13 -3.99 2.72 4.36
N ILE A 14 -4.17 1.40 4.49
CA ILE A 14 -4.82 0.58 3.46
C ILE A 14 -6.32 0.54 3.76
N ARG A 15 -7.16 0.73 2.76
CA ARG A 15 -8.61 0.49 2.85
C ARG A 15 -9.00 -0.64 1.92
N LEU A 16 -10.16 -1.20 2.20
CA LEU A 16 -10.82 -2.15 1.33
C LEU A 16 -12.10 -1.49 0.82
N ASP A 17 -12.25 -1.46 -0.50
CA ASP A 17 -13.50 -1.08 -1.15
C ASP A 17 -14.17 -2.35 -1.65
N GLY A 18 -15.40 -2.59 -1.23
CA GLY A 18 -16.17 -3.77 -1.63
C GLY A 18 -17.47 -3.87 -0.84
N THR A 19 -18.35 -4.76 -1.27
CA THR A 19 -19.59 -5.08 -0.56
C THR A 19 -19.36 -6.20 0.44
N SER A 20 -20.04 -6.18 1.59
CA SER A 20 -20.05 -7.29 2.56
C SER A 20 -18.66 -7.69 3.10
N LEU A 21 -17.79 -6.71 3.35
CA LEU A 21 -16.49 -6.93 3.97
C LEU A 21 -16.63 -7.63 5.32
N THR A 22 -15.85 -8.69 5.54
CA THR A 22 -15.83 -9.41 6.81
C THR A 22 -14.83 -8.79 7.79
N ILE A 23 -14.97 -9.13 9.08
CA ILE A 23 -13.99 -8.75 10.11
C ILE A 23 -12.58 -9.26 9.74
N ARG A 24 -12.50 -10.48 9.18
CA ARG A 24 -11.23 -11.07 8.70
C ARG A 24 -10.59 -10.22 7.60
N ASP A 25 -11.37 -9.73 6.64
CA ASP A 25 -10.85 -8.88 5.57
C ASP A 25 -10.26 -7.59 6.15
N LEU A 26 -11.01 -6.94 7.06
CA LEU A 26 -10.65 -5.66 7.67
C LEU A 26 -9.48 -5.74 8.66
N MET A 27 -9.31 -6.86 9.35
CA MET A 27 -8.30 -7.03 10.41
C MET A 27 -7.07 -7.81 9.94
N GLU A 28 -7.24 -8.92 9.22
CA GLU A 28 -6.13 -9.82 8.87
C GLU A 28 -5.63 -9.57 7.45
N VAL A 29 -6.52 -9.55 6.46
CA VAL A 29 -6.12 -9.46 5.05
C VAL A 29 -5.56 -8.08 4.75
N ARG A 30 -6.22 -7.01 5.23
CA ARG A 30 -5.70 -5.63 5.16
C ARG A 30 -4.33 -5.49 5.82
N PHE A 31 -4.13 -6.07 7.01
CA PHE A 31 -2.85 -6.01 7.72
C PHE A 31 -1.76 -6.79 6.98
N THR A 32 -2.11 -7.96 6.43
CA THR A 32 -1.21 -8.77 5.60
C THR A 32 -0.76 -7.99 4.37
N PHE A 33 -1.70 -7.36 3.66
CA PHE A 33 -1.39 -6.52 2.49
C PHE A 33 -0.42 -5.39 2.86
N LEU A 34 -0.70 -4.67 3.95
CA LEU A 34 0.17 -3.59 4.41
C LEU A 34 1.58 -4.11 4.76
N ARG A 35 1.67 -5.22 5.49
CA ARG A 35 2.95 -5.80 5.87
C ARG A 35 3.79 -6.21 4.65
N LEU A 36 3.17 -6.72 3.59
CA LEU A 36 3.86 -7.06 2.34
C LEU A 36 4.45 -5.81 1.66
N LEU A 37 3.72 -4.69 1.66
CA LEU A 37 4.27 -3.42 1.16
C LEU A 37 5.46 -2.95 1.97
N GLU A 38 5.35 -2.97 3.30
CA GLU A 38 6.42 -2.53 4.21
C GLU A 38 7.66 -3.44 4.12
N GLN A 39 7.48 -4.75 3.92
CA GLN A 39 8.58 -5.68 3.71
C GLN A 39 9.33 -5.40 2.40
N ARG A 40 8.62 -5.02 1.33
CA ARG A 40 9.22 -4.82 0.02
C ARG A 40 9.81 -3.42 -0.17
N ILE A 41 9.16 -2.39 0.36
CA ILE A 41 9.58 -0.99 0.22
C ILE A 41 10.46 -0.55 1.39
N GLY A 42 10.10 -0.95 2.61
CA GLY A 42 10.75 -0.53 3.85
C GLY A 42 9.86 0.40 4.70
N PRO A 43 10.46 1.31 5.48
CA PRO A 43 9.74 2.09 6.50
C PRO A 43 8.69 3.03 5.89
N SER A 44 7.73 3.45 6.72
CA SER A 44 6.58 4.26 6.30
C SER A 44 6.95 5.52 5.51
N SER A 45 8.04 6.20 5.87
CA SER A 45 8.51 7.39 5.16
C SER A 45 8.95 7.10 3.72
N ARG A 46 9.55 5.93 3.47
CA ARG A 46 9.93 5.47 2.12
C ARG A 46 8.70 5.05 1.33
N LEU A 47 7.74 4.41 1.98
CA LEU A 47 6.47 4.01 1.40
C LEU A 47 5.68 5.23 0.88
N VAL A 48 5.58 6.29 1.67
CA VAL A 48 4.98 7.58 1.24
C VAL A 48 5.74 8.21 0.07
N LYS A 49 7.08 8.20 0.10
CA LYS A 49 7.89 8.73 -1.03
C LYS A 49 7.65 7.96 -2.33
N CYS A 50 7.60 6.63 -2.26
CA CYS A 50 7.30 5.76 -3.40
C CYS A 50 5.89 6.01 -3.94
N TYR A 51 4.88 6.08 -3.07
CA TYR A 51 3.51 6.37 -3.47
C TYR A 51 3.36 7.74 -4.14
N ARG A 52 3.96 8.80 -3.56
CA ARG A 52 3.92 10.16 -4.16
C ARG A 52 4.62 10.21 -5.51
N ALA A 53 5.74 9.48 -5.68
CA ALA A 53 6.41 9.40 -6.96
C ALA A 53 5.53 8.71 -8.01
N TRP A 54 4.80 7.65 -7.62
CA TRP A 54 3.84 6.98 -8.49
C TRP A 54 2.65 7.87 -8.86
N LEU A 55 2.08 8.63 -7.91
CA LEU A 55 1.03 9.61 -8.23
C LEU A 55 1.51 10.65 -9.24
N ASN A 56 2.70 11.22 -9.02
CA ASN A 56 3.28 12.17 -9.97
C ASN A 56 3.49 11.56 -11.35
N GLN A 57 3.91 10.29 -11.42
CA GLN A 57 4.03 9.57 -12.69
C GLN A 57 2.68 9.44 -13.41
N LEU A 58 1.60 9.16 -12.68
CA LEU A 58 0.26 9.05 -13.26
C LEU A 58 -0.28 10.40 -13.76
N GLU A 59 -0.02 11.48 -13.02
CA GLU A 59 -0.53 12.81 -13.34
C GLU A 59 0.27 13.51 -14.46
N SER A 60 1.60 13.44 -14.40
CA SER A 60 2.49 14.25 -15.24
C SER A 60 3.33 13.42 -16.23
N GLY A 61 3.24 12.10 -16.20
CA GLY A 61 4.12 11.22 -16.98
C GLY A 61 5.56 11.17 -16.44
N ILE A 62 6.43 10.44 -17.14
CA ILE A 62 7.82 10.23 -16.70
C ILE A 62 8.80 11.32 -17.15
N ASP A 63 8.44 12.12 -18.15
CA ASP A 63 9.40 13.00 -18.84
C ASP A 63 9.93 14.15 -17.95
N SER A 64 9.17 14.55 -16.94
CA SER A 64 9.52 15.58 -15.97
C SER A 64 10.10 15.04 -14.65
N MET A 65 10.21 13.71 -14.53
CA MET A 65 10.65 13.04 -13.30
C MET A 65 12.15 12.75 -13.31
N SER A 66 12.81 12.95 -12.17
CA SER A 66 14.18 12.46 -11.99
C SER A 66 14.23 10.93 -11.98
N GLU A 67 15.40 10.36 -12.30
CA GLU A 67 15.61 8.90 -12.26
C GLU A 67 15.23 8.29 -10.90
N SER A 68 15.53 8.99 -9.81
CA SER A 68 15.16 8.56 -8.45
C SER A 68 13.64 8.49 -8.24
N GLN A 69 12.88 9.42 -8.82
CA GLN A 69 11.41 9.42 -8.75
C GLN A 69 10.85 8.29 -9.61
N ILE A 70 11.40 8.07 -10.81
CA ILE A 70 11.02 6.96 -11.67
C ILE A 70 11.27 5.61 -10.96
N ALA A 71 12.44 5.45 -10.32
CA ALA A 71 12.77 4.25 -9.55
C ALA A 71 11.81 4.03 -8.37
N ASN A 72 11.48 5.10 -7.63
CA ASN A 72 10.53 5.05 -6.53
C ASN A 72 9.11 4.68 -6.97
N ALA A 73 8.65 5.20 -8.11
CA ALA A 73 7.36 4.89 -8.69
C ALA A 73 7.26 3.45 -9.20
N ARG A 74 8.35 2.94 -9.82
CA ARG A 74 8.47 1.53 -10.22
C ARG A 74 8.43 0.60 -9.00
N LEU A 75 9.21 0.91 -7.96
CA LEU A 75 9.24 0.15 -6.72
C LEU A 75 7.85 0.12 -6.05
N TRP A 76 7.13 1.24 -6.05
CA TRP A 76 5.74 1.28 -5.59
C TRP A 76 4.86 0.28 -6.33
N ARG A 77 4.87 0.35 -7.68
CA ARG A 77 4.02 -0.51 -8.52
C ARG A 77 4.34 -1.99 -8.31
N GLU A 78 5.62 -2.36 -8.33
CA GLU A 78 6.04 -3.75 -8.12
C GLU A 78 5.65 -4.28 -6.74
N ALA A 79 5.80 -3.45 -5.70
CA ALA A 79 5.38 -3.84 -4.35
C ALA A 79 3.85 -3.98 -4.25
N TRP A 80 3.10 -3.09 -4.90
CA TRP A 80 1.64 -3.13 -4.93
C TRP A 80 1.12 -4.36 -5.68
N GLU A 81 1.66 -4.65 -6.85
CA GLU A 81 1.34 -5.84 -7.65
C GLU A 81 1.62 -7.11 -6.84
N HIS A 82 2.79 -7.21 -6.22
CA HIS A 82 3.16 -8.35 -5.39
C HIS A 82 2.24 -8.52 -4.16
N ALA A 83 1.94 -7.43 -3.45
CA ALA A 83 1.03 -7.48 -2.31
C ALA A 83 -0.39 -7.89 -2.74
N SER A 84 -0.83 -7.40 -3.90
CA SER A 84 -2.14 -7.75 -4.48
C SER A 84 -2.20 -9.22 -4.88
N GLU A 85 -1.17 -9.75 -5.54
CA GLU A 85 -1.07 -11.16 -5.94
C GLU A 85 -1.22 -12.09 -4.74
N ILE A 86 -0.58 -11.77 -3.62
CA ILE A 86 -0.60 -12.61 -2.41
C ILE A 86 -1.88 -12.44 -1.60
N ALA A 87 -2.33 -11.20 -1.38
CA ALA A 87 -3.40 -10.93 -0.43
C ALA A 87 -4.80 -11.00 -1.04
N THR A 88 -4.96 -10.75 -2.34
CA THR A 88 -6.28 -10.81 -3.00
C THR A 88 -6.95 -12.17 -2.83
N PRO A 89 -6.27 -13.32 -3.05
CA PRO A 89 -6.88 -14.64 -2.83
C PRO A 89 -7.33 -14.90 -1.39
N LEU A 90 -6.86 -14.11 -0.42
CA LEU A 90 -7.22 -14.26 0.99
C LEU A 90 -8.53 -13.54 1.34
N LEU A 91 -8.97 -12.60 0.50
CA LEU A 91 -10.22 -11.86 0.67
C LEU A 91 -11.42 -12.80 0.61
N SER A 92 -12.45 -12.46 1.37
CA SER A 92 -13.71 -13.21 1.36
C SER A 92 -14.46 -13.07 0.02
N GLN A 93 -14.32 -11.92 -0.65
CA GLN A 93 -14.88 -11.66 -1.99
C GLN A 93 -13.83 -11.04 -2.92
N PRO A 94 -12.87 -11.84 -3.45
CA PRO A 94 -11.72 -11.32 -4.19
C PRO A 94 -12.07 -10.68 -5.53
N GLN A 95 -13.24 -11.00 -6.11
CA GLN A 95 -13.68 -10.47 -7.40
C GLN A 95 -14.36 -9.09 -7.30
N THR A 96 -14.81 -8.70 -6.11
CA THR A 96 -15.59 -7.47 -5.87
C THR A 96 -14.96 -6.56 -4.82
N THR A 97 -13.83 -6.97 -4.25
CA THR A 97 -13.11 -6.23 -3.22
C THR A 97 -11.73 -5.82 -3.72
N THR A 98 -11.38 -4.55 -3.56
CA THR A 98 -10.08 -4.00 -3.95
C THR A 98 -9.39 -3.32 -2.78
N PHE A 99 -8.06 -3.34 -2.78
CA PHE A 99 -7.25 -2.56 -1.85
C PHE A 99 -7.11 -1.12 -2.36
N ARG A 100 -7.10 -0.15 -1.43
CA ARG A 100 -6.82 1.26 -1.72
C ARG A 100 -5.78 1.80 -0.74
N PHE A 101 -4.81 2.54 -1.24
CA PHE A 101 -3.87 3.28 -0.39
C PHE A 101 -4.36 4.71 -0.18
N GLU A 102 -4.41 5.17 1.06
CA GLU A 102 -4.77 6.55 1.41
C GLU A 102 -3.71 7.16 2.32
N LEU A 103 -3.27 8.38 1.98
CA LEU A 103 -2.46 9.21 2.87
C LEU A 103 -3.40 9.92 3.86
N PHE A 104 -2.90 10.19 5.07
CA PHE A 104 -3.59 11.08 6.02
C PHE A 104 -3.27 12.55 5.76
#